data_AF-A0A6G3U6A0-F1
#
_entry.id   AF-A0A6G3U6A0-F1
#
_cell.length_a   1.000
_cell.length_b   1.000
_cell.length_c   1.000
_cell.angle_alpha   90.00
_cell.angle_beta   90.00
_cell.angle_gamma   90.00
#
_symmetry.space_group_name_H-M   'P 1'
#
loop_
_entity.id
_entity.type
_entity.pdbx_description
1 polymer ?
#
loop_
_entity_poly.entity_id
_entity_poly.type
_entity_poly.pdbx_seq_one_letter_code
_entity_poly.pdbx_strand_id
1 'polypeptide(L)'
;QMAAARRLSRRGVLVRTPRTLEALGRVDTVCFDKTGTLTENRLRLVRAATADGTVHAPDAEDALPVLRLAARACPQEETGQGRRVAHATDEAVLDVA
;
A
#
# COMPACT_ATOMS: atom_id res chain seq x y z
N GLN A 1 -18.09 0.38 -31.80
CA GLN A 1 -17.80 0.09 -30.37
C GLN A 1 -16.84 -1.09 -30.14
N MET A 2 -16.97 -2.25 -30.79
CA MET A 2 -16.06 -3.40 -30.58
C MET A 2 -14.57 -3.11 -30.84
N ALA A 3 -14.24 -2.30 -31.85
CA ALA A 3 -12.84 -1.92 -32.11
C ALA A 3 -12.22 -1.13 -30.95
N ALA A 4 -12.99 -0.24 -30.31
CA ALA A 4 -12.53 0.55 -29.16
C ALA A 4 -12.34 -0.34 -27.93
N ALA A 5 -13.29 -1.23 -27.63
CA ALA A 5 -13.17 -2.22 -26.56
C ALA A 5 -11.92 -3.11 -26.76
N ARG A 6 -11.71 -3.65 -27.98
CA ARG A 6 -10.51 -4.44 -28.30
C ARG A 6 -9.21 -3.67 -28.10
N ARG A 7 -9.17 -2.39 -28.48
CA ARG A 7 -8.00 -1.52 -28.25
C ARG A 7 -7.74 -1.30 -26.76
N LEU A 8 -8.78 -1.16 -25.95
CA LEU A 8 -8.68 -0.99 -24.50
C LEU A 8 -8.25 -2.28 -23.80
N SER A 9 -8.76 -3.43 -24.22
CA SER A 9 -8.35 -4.73 -23.66
C SER A 9 -6.89 -5.06 -23.94
N ARG A 10 -6.34 -4.68 -25.10
CA ARG A 10 -4.89 -4.76 -25.36
C ARG A 10 -4.04 -3.90 -24.42
N ARG A 11 -4.66 -2.97 -23.67
CA ARG A 11 -4.04 -2.12 -22.64
C ARG A 11 -4.46 -2.52 -21.22
N GLY A 12 -5.01 -3.73 -21.04
CA GLY A 12 -5.44 -4.23 -19.74
C GLY A 12 -6.79 -3.69 -19.24
N VAL A 13 -7.53 -2.92 -20.05
CA VAL A 13 -8.83 -2.36 -19.65
C VAL A 13 -9.97 -3.28 -20.08
N LEU A 14 -10.69 -3.84 -19.10
CA LEU A 14 -11.88 -4.64 -19.33
C LEU A 14 -13.13 -3.75 -19.47
N VAL A 15 -13.72 -3.74 -20.66
CA VAL A 15 -14.96 -3.00 -20.93
C VAL A 15 -16.16 -3.95 -20.78
N ARG A 16 -16.92 -3.82 -19.69
CA ARG A 16 -18.07 -4.70 -19.41
C ARG A 16 -19.24 -4.51 -20.35
N THR A 17 -19.54 -3.26 -20.75
CA THR A 17 -20.63 -2.95 -21.70
C THR A 17 -20.21 -1.87 -22.70
N PRO A 18 -20.67 -1.92 -23.96
CA PRO A 18 -20.37 -0.88 -24.96
C PRO A 18 -20.81 0.53 -24.54
N ARG A 19 -21.93 0.66 -23.82
CA ARG A 19 -22.48 1.94 -23.34
C ARG A 19 -21.50 2.68 -22.41
N THR A 20 -20.67 1.95 -21.68
CA THR A 20 -19.64 2.54 -20.81
C THR A 20 -18.63 3.38 -21.61
N LEU A 21 -18.31 3.03 -22.86
CA LEU A 21 -17.37 3.80 -23.67
C LEU A 21 -17.94 5.15 -24.13
N GLU A 22 -19.23 5.18 -24.47
CA GLU A 22 -19.91 6.41 -24.87
C GLU A 22 -20.07 7.37 -23.69
N ALA A 23 -20.39 6.83 -22.50
CA ALA A 23 -20.43 7.61 -21.27
C ALA A 23 -19.03 8.15 -20.90
N LEU A 24 -17.99 7.31 -20.98
CA LEU A 24 -16.61 7.72 -20.69
C LEU A 24 -16.15 8.89 -21.57
N GLY A 25 -16.57 8.93 -22.84
CA GLY A 25 -16.25 10.04 -23.75
C GLY A 25 -16.85 11.39 -23.37
N ARG A 26 -17.78 11.44 -22.40
CA ARG A 26 -18.42 12.67 -21.89
C ARG A 26 -17.96 13.04 -20.49
N VAL A 27 -17.07 12.27 -19.88
CA VAL A 27 -16.56 12.54 -18.53
C VAL A 27 -15.55 13.69 -18.59
N ASP A 28 -15.73 14.70 -17.75
CA ASP A 28 -14.80 15.82 -17.55
C ASP A 28 -14.06 15.75 -16.20
N THR A 29 -14.57 14.95 -15.26
CA THR A 29 -14.07 14.84 -13.89
C THR A 29 -13.92 13.38 -13.50
N VAL A 30 -12.76 13.01 -12.95
CA VAL A 30 -12.50 11.67 -12.44
C VAL A 30 -12.22 11.75 -10.94
N CYS A 31 -13.06 11.07 -10.16
CA CYS A 31 -12.83 10.88 -8.72
C CYS A 31 -12.13 9.55 -8.52
N PHE A 32 -10.96 9.58 -7.92
CA PHE A 32 -10.23 8.38 -7.54
C PHE A 32 -10.48 8.06 -6.07
N ASP A 33 -10.78 6.80 -5.79
CA ASP A 33 -10.58 6.30 -4.43
C ASP A 33 -9.09 6.29 -4.11
N LYS A 34 -8.73 6.47 -2.84
CA LYS A 34 -7.32 6.48 -2.43
C LYS A 34 -6.82 5.06 -2.20
N THR A 35 -7.48 4.34 -1.29
CA THR A 35 -6.95 3.11 -0.71
C THR A 35 -7.23 1.92 -1.63
N GLY A 36 -6.18 1.27 -2.15
CA GLY A 36 -6.32 0.15 -3.09
C GLY A 36 -6.53 0.59 -4.55
N THR A 37 -6.54 1.90 -4.81
CA THR A 37 -6.59 2.49 -6.16
C THR A 37 -5.36 3.37 -6.42
N LEU A 38 -5.21 4.48 -5.69
CA LEU A 38 -4.01 5.32 -5.76
C LEU A 38 -2.87 4.79 -4.90
N THR A 39 -3.20 4.10 -3.81
CA THR A 39 -2.22 3.44 -2.93
C THR A 39 -2.43 1.94 -2.94
N GLU A 40 -1.39 1.19 -2.59
CA GLU A 40 -1.40 -0.28 -2.64
C GLU A 40 -2.21 -0.93 -1.52
N ASN A 41 -2.90 -0.16 -0.66
CA ASN A 41 -3.55 -0.64 0.56
C ASN A 41 -2.61 -1.48 1.44
N ARG A 42 -1.34 -1.08 1.49
CA ARG A 42 -0.30 -1.70 2.31
C ARG A 42 0.54 -0.59 2.94
N LEU A 43 0.81 -0.72 4.24
CA LEU A 43 1.72 0.17 4.94
C LEU A 43 3.16 -0.25 4.66
N ARG A 44 4.06 0.73 4.64
CA ARG A 44 5.51 0.52 4.54
C ARG A 44 6.19 1.53 5.43
N LEU A 45 7.22 1.11 6.18
CA LEU A 45 8.03 2.05 6.92
C LEU A 45 8.80 2.95 5.93
N VAL A 46 8.64 4.27 6.07
CA VAL A 46 9.27 5.24 5.16
C VAL A 46 10.40 6.03 5.81
N ARG A 47 10.37 6.19 7.14
CA ARG A 47 11.36 6.92 7.95
C ARG A 47 11.32 6.41 9.38
N ALA A 48 12.45 6.47 10.08
CA ALA A 48 12.54 6.27 11.52
C ALA A 48 13.03 7.55 12.19
N ALA A 49 12.50 7.89 13.36
CA ALA A 49 12.93 9.05 14.12
C ALA A 49 13.37 8.63 15.52
N THR A 50 14.51 9.14 15.97
CA THR A 50 15.02 8.94 17.33
C THR A 50 14.42 9.98 18.29
N ALA A 51 14.62 9.78 19.60
CA ALA A 51 13.99 10.61 20.63
C ALA A 51 14.43 12.10 20.59
N ASP A 52 15.62 12.37 20.07
CA ASP A 52 16.17 13.71 19.82
C ASP A 52 15.63 14.36 18.53
N GLY A 53 14.77 13.66 17.78
CA GLY A 53 14.14 14.15 16.56
C GLY A 53 14.98 13.95 15.30
N THR A 54 16.14 13.29 15.39
CA THR A 54 16.93 12.91 14.21
C THR A 54 16.15 11.89 13.37
N VAL A 55 16.06 12.13 12.05
CA VAL A 55 15.28 11.32 11.13
C VAL A 55 16.21 10.55 10.19
N HIS A 56 16.03 9.24 10.15
CA HIS A 56 16.78 8.32 9.32
C HIS A 56 15.91 7.67 8.25
N ALA A 57 16.53 7.33 7.12
CA ALA A 57 15.93 6.39 6.19
C ALA A 57 15.83 5.00 6.85
N PRO A 58 14.84 4.16 6.52
CA PRO A 58 14.66 2.84 7.14
C PRO A 58 15.87 1.90 6.95
N ASP A 59 16.64 2.08 5.89
CA ASP A 59 17.83 1.29 5.54
C ASP A 59 19.14 1.87 6.07
N ALA A 60 19.10 3.02 6.76
CA ALA A 60 20.28 3.61 7.37
C ALA A 60 20.75 2.80 8.58
N GLU A 61 22.06 2.58 8.72
CA GLU A 61 22.65 1.86 9.85
C GLU A 61 22.31 2.51 11.20
N ASP A 62 22.29 3.85 11.24
CA ASP A 62 21.91 4.63 12.41
C ASP A 62 20.44 4.45 12.83
N ALA A 63 19.56 3.99 11.94
CA ALA A 63 18.17 3.68 12.26
C ALA A 63 18.02 2.35 13.00
N LEU A 64 19.00 1.44 12.88
CA LEU A 64 18.87 0.07 13.34
C LEU A 64 18.57 -0.08 14.84
N PRO A 65 19.14 0.73 15.76
CA PRO A 65 18.78 0.66 17.18
C PRO A 65 17.30 0.98 17.44
N VAL A 66 16.75 2.03 16.80
CA VAL A 66 15.35 2.41 17.00
C VAL A 66 14.39 1.43 16.32
N LEU A 67 14.76 0.89 15.14
CA LEU A 67 13.97 -0.14 14.47
C LEU A 67 13.88 -1.43 15.29
N ARG A 68 14.99 -1.88 15.88
CA ARG A 68 15.00 -3.05 16.77
C ARG A 68 14.13 -2.82 18.00
N LEU A 69 14.18 -1.63 18.60
CA LEU A 69 13.33 -1.28 19.73
C LEU A 69 11.85 -1.32 19.33
N ALA A 70 11.49 -0.72 18.19
CA ALA A 70 10.13 -0.72 17.66
C ALA A 70 9.63 -2.14 17.39
N ALA A 71 10.43 -2.98 16.73
CA ALA A 71 10.09 -4.38 16.44
C ALA A 71 9.86 -5.21 17.72
N ARG A 72 10.58 -4.93 18.80
CA ARG A 72 10.37 -5.58 20.11
C ARG A 72 9.11 -5.08 20.83
N ALA A 73 8.66 -3.88 20.52
CA ALA A 73 7.43 -3.31 21.06
C ALA A 73 6.17 -3.78 20.30
N CYS A 74 6.32 -4.32 19.08
CA CYS A 74 5.21 -4.87 18.31
C CYS A 74 4.55 -6.07 19.02
N PRO A 75 3.24 -6.01 19.36
CA PRO A 75 2.52 -7.10 19.99
C PRO A 75 2.56 -8.38 19.15
N GLN A 76 2.69 -9.53 19.83
CA GLN A 76 2.66 -10.84 19.20
C GLN A 76 1.44 -11.61 19.71
N GLU A 77 0.50 -11.91 18.81
CA GLU A 77 -0.68 -12.70 19.16
C GLU A 77 -0.43 -14.17 18.81
N GLU A 78 -0.53 -15.04 19.81
CA GLU A 78 -0.57 -16.49 19.60
C GLU A 78 -2.00 -16.88 19.21
N THR A 79 -2.15 -17.36 17.98
CA THR A 79 -3.41 -17.91 17.47
C THR A 79 -3.27 -19.43 17.33
N GLY A 80 -4.39 -20.14 17.25
CA GLY A 80 -4.38 -21.59 16.98
C GLY A 80 -3.74 -21.98 15.63
N GLN A 81 -3.39 -21.00 14.79
CA GLN A 81 -2.72 -21.18 13.48
C GLN A 81 -1.27 -20.65 13.49
N GLY A 82 -0.74 -20.26 14.65
CA GLY A 82 0.61 -19.71 14.81
C GLY A 82 0.61 -18.23 15.22
N ARG A 83 1.78 -17.60 15.07
CA ARG A 83 2.00 -16.21 15.50
C ARG A 83 1.46 -15.22 14.47
N ARG A 84 0.54 -14.34 14.86
CA ARG A 84 -0.02 -13.28 14.00
C ARG A 84 0.44 -11.90 14.49
N VAL A 85 0.65 -10.99 13.55
CA VAL A 85 0.86 -9.57 13.84
C VAL A 85 -0.51 -8.90 13.97
N ALA A 86 -0.72 -8.13 15.04
CA ALA A 86 -2.03 -7.58 15.39
C ALA A 86 -2.47 -6.46 14.43
N HIS A 87 -1.53 -5.59 14.01
CA HIS A 87 -1.83 -4.39 13.22
C HIS A 87 -0.89 -4.24 12.01
N ALA A 88 -1.40 -3.67 10.91
CA ALA A 88 -0.62 -3.43 9.67
C ALA A 88 0.58 -2.49 9.88
N THR A 89 0.56 -1.66 10.94
CA THR A 89 1.70 -0.82 11.32
C THR A 89 2.83 -1.65 11.90
N ASP A 90 2.51 -2.62 12.76
CA ASP A 90 3.51 -3.53 13.32
C ASP A 90 4.11 -4.41 12.22
N GLU A 91 3.28 -4.85 11.26
CA GLU A 91 3.74 -5.62 10.10
C GLU A 91 4.76 -4.80 9.29
N ALA A 92 4.46 -3.53 9.01
CA ALA A 92 5.38 -2.65 8.29
C ALA A 92 6.70 -2.35 9.04
N VAL A 93 6.71 -2.41 10.37
CA VAL A 93 7.93 -2.27 11.20
C VAL A 93 8.74 -3.57 11.18
N LEU A 94 8.07 -4.73 11.31
CA LEU A 94 8.71 -6.04 11.32
C LEU A 94 9.30 -6.43 9.96
N ASP A 95 8.74 -5.93 8.85
CA ASP A 95 9.25 -6.17 7.50
C ASP A 95 10.65 -5.57 7.24
N VAL A 96 11.08 -4.59 8.05
CA VAL A 96 12.32 -3.83 7.83
C VAL A 96 13.35 -3.96 8.96
N ALA A 97 12.99 -4.56 10.09
CA ALA A 97 13.83 -4.67 11.29
C ALA A 97 14.57 -6.02 11.38
#